data_AF-A0A0S9R855-F1
#
_entry.id   AF-A0A0S9R855-F1
#
_cell.length_a   1.000
_cell.length_b   1.000
_cell.length_c   1.000
_cell.angle_alpha   90.00
_cell.angle_beta   90.00
_cell.angle_gamma   90.00
#
_symmetry.space_group_name_H-M   'P 1'
#
loop_
_entity.id
_entity.type
_entity.pdbx_description
1 polymer ?
#
loop_
_entity_poly.entity_id
_entity_poly.type
_entity_poly.pdbx_seq_one_letter_code
_entity_poly.pdbx_strand_id
1 'polypeptide(L)'
;MSPDDVDPLLAGRGGLSYAELDDCARRLRGLLVATAERQIGRPLLHEFEIGVDTDGALQLSPPDGYRRPAAGAVTVRVVVQSRTSTAARLGLRVTVWPALGGADVVDLLVVREGVESMEGPAEGHRLEVRIDEIHPEPTEALQRRVNDFVARQVALVVSDLNIAMQRRLANPDWDGGELG
;
A
#
# COMPACT_ATOMS: atom_id res chain seq x y z
N MET A 1 -5.05 -11.02 34.17
CA MET A 1 -4.57 -11.47 32.85
C MET A 1 -3.67 -12.65 33.13
N SER A 2 -4.01 -13.83 32.59
CA SER A 2 -3.26 -15.07 32.81
C SER A 2 -2.09 -15.14 31.82
N PRO A 3 -0.90 -15.61 32.20
CA PRO A 3 0.28 -15.66 31.33
C PRO A 3 0.19 -16.70 30.17
N ASP A 4 -0.95 -17.37 29.99
CA ASP A 4 -1.16 -18.45 29.00
C ASP A 4 -1.90 -18.03 27.71
N ASP A 5 -2.23 -16.74 27.55
CA ASP A 5 -2.98 -16.24 26.36
C ASP A 5 -2.07 -15.73 25.22
N VAL A 6 -0.77 -16.05 25.23
CA VAL A 6 0.13 -15.70 24.13
C VAL A 6 0.03 -16.78 23.07
N ASP A 7 -0.60 -16.46 21.93
CA ASP A 7 -0.66 -17.38 20.80
C ASP A 7 0.77 -17.82 20.42
N PRO A 8 1.06 -19.13 20.36
CA PRO A 8 2.38 -19.63 19.99
C PRO A 8 2.84 -19.17 18.60
N LEU A 9 1.93 -18.78 17.71
CA LEU A 9 2.25 -18.16 16.42
C LEU A 9 2.82 -16.74 16.57
N LEU A 10 2.53 -16.06 17.67
CA LEU A 10 3.02 -14.72 18.04
C LEU A 10 4.22 -14.77 19.00
N ALA A 11 4.58 -15.95 19.49
CA ALA A 11 5.75 -16.15 20.35
C ALA A 11 7.02 -15.66 19.63
N GLY A 12 7.74 -14.71 20.26
CA GLY A 12 8.93 -14.07 19.69
C GLY A 12 8.70 -12.65 19.13
N ARG A 13 7.45 -12.17 19.02
CA ARG A 13 7.11 -10.81 18.56
C ARG A 13 6.83 -9.83 19.70
N GLY A 14 7.57 -9.95 20.80
CA GLY A 14 7.43 -9.09 21.98
C GLY A 14 6.16 -9.34 22.81
N GLY A 15 5.43 -10.44 22.58
CA GLY A 15 4.24 -10.79 23.37
C GLY A 15 2.96 -10.04 22.99
N LEU A 16 2.93 -9.44 21.79
CA LEU A 16 1.77 -8.69 21.31
C LEU A 16 0.63 -9.62 20.90
N SER A 17 -0.59 -9.19 21.22
CA SER A 17 -1.83 -9.81 20.79
C SER A 17 -2.16 -9.48 19.33
N TYR A 18 -3.05 -10.26 18.72
CA TYR A 18 -3.59 -9.93 17.39
C TYR A 18 -4.27 -8.56 17.34
N ALA A 19 -4.90 -8.12 18.44
CA ALA A 19 -5.51 -6.80 18.53
C ALA A 19 -4.47 -5.68 18.40
N GLU A 20 -3.31 -5.81 19.06
CA GLU A 20 -2.23 -4.82 18.96
C GLU A 20 -1.58 -4.80 17.58
N LEU A 21 -1.49 -5.95 16.90
CA LEU A 21 -1.06 -6.00 15.50
C LEU A 21 -2.05 -5.28 14.56
N ASP A 22 -3.36 -5.44 14.80
CA ASP A 22 -4.39 -4.71 14.04
C ASP A 22 -4.32 -3.20 14.30
N ASP A 23 -4.01 -2.78 15.53
CA ASP A 23 -3.79 -1.36 15.88
C ASP A 23 -2.59 -0.78 15.15
N CYS A 24 -1.50 -1.55 15.07
CA CYS A 24 -0.30 -1.15 14.35
C CYS A 24 -0.54 -1.11 12.84
N ALA A 25 -1.29 -2.06 12.28
CA ALA A 25 -1.71 -2.03 10.88
C ALA A 25 -2.54 -0.76 10.57
N ARG A 26 -3.48 -0.40 11.46
CA ARG A 26 -4.26 0.85 11.34
C ARG A 26 -3.38 2.09 11.39
N ARG A 27 -2.39 2.12 12.27
CA ARG A 27 -1.42 3.23 12.37
C ARG A 27 -0.55 3.34 11.11
N LEU A 28 -0.06 2.22 10.57
CA LEU A 28 0.78 2.20 9.38
C LEU A 28 0.02 2.75 8.18
N ARG A 29 -1.24 2.35 8.02
CA ARG A 29 -2.12 2.91 7.00
C ARG A 29 -2.35 4.41 7.21
N GLY A 30 -2.58 4.87 8.44
CA GLY A 30 -2.67 6.31 8.72
C GLY A 30 -1.43 7.08 8.25
N LEU A 31 -0.25 6.52 8.47
CA LEU A 31 1.02 7.09 8.00
C LEU A 31 1.14 7.08 6.47
N LEU A 32 0.72 6.01 5.80
CA LEU A 32 0.68 5.91 4.34
C LEU A 32 -0.24 6.99 3.73
N VAL A 33 -1.46 7.13 4.25
CA VAL A 33 -2.45 8.14 3.79
C VAL A 33 -1.90 9.55 3.96
N ALA A 34 -1.48 9.91 5.18
CA ALA A 34 -0.95 11.25 5.47
C ALA A 34 0.32 11.58 4.66
N THR A 35 1.09 10.56 4.28
CA THR A 35 2.27 10.74 3.42
C THR A 35 1.88 10.90 1.96
N ALA A 36 0.92 10.12 1.48
CA ALA A 36 0.36 10.25 0.12
C ALA A 36 -0.25 11.63 -0.10
N GLU A 37 -1.14 12.08 0.80
CA GLU A 37 -1.77 13.41 0.73
C GLU A 37 -0.72 14.53 0.66
N ARG A 38 0.33 14.45 1.50
CA ARG A 38 1.43 15.42 1.49
C ARG A 38 2.26 15.41 0.22
N GLN A 39 2.52 14.24 -0.36
CA GLN A 39 3.31 14.16 -1.61
C GLN A 39 2.50 14.59 -2.83
N ILE A 40 1.22 14.24 -2.87
CA ILE A 40 0.29 14.61 -3.93
C ILE A 40 0.05 16.13 -3.96
N GLY A 41 0.02 16.78 -2.81
CA GLY A 41 -0.10 18.25 -2.71
C GLY A 41 1.12 19.04 -3.25
N ARG A 42 2.19 18.39 -3.73
CA ARG A 42 3.40 19.02 -4.28
C ARG A 42 3.33 19.08 -5.84
N PRO A 43 4.18 19.83 -6.55
CA PRO A 43 3.90 20.43 -7.87
C PRO A 43 3.82 19.48 -9.10
N LEU A 44 3.49 18.20 -8.91
CA LEU A 44 3.09 17.26 -9.97
C LEU A 44 1.77 17.68 -10.67
N LEU A 45 1.09 18.71 -10.14
CA LEU A 45 -0.31 19.09 -10.35
C LEU A 45 -0.64 19.94 -11.59
N HIS A 46 0.33 20.38 -12.40
CA HIS A 46 -0.05 21.26 -13.51
C HIS A 46 -0.80 20.51 -14.63
N GLU A 47 -0.62 19.19 -14.74
CA GLU A 47 -1.25 18.36 -15.77
C GLU A 47 -2.24 17.31 -15.23
N PHE A 48 -2.07 16.88 -13.97
CA PHE A 48 -2.82 15.77 -13.37
C PHE A 48 -3.54 16.17 -12.08
N GLU A 49 -4.77 15.68 -11.91
CA GLU A 49 -5.48 15.67 -10.63
C GLU A 49 -5.22 14.34 -9.92
N ILE A 50 -4.72 14.39 -8.69
CA ILE A 50 -4.40 13.21 -7.90
C ILE A 50 -5.19 13.24 -6.59
N GLY A 51 -5.88 12.15 -6.26
CA GLY A 51 -6.66 12.00 -5.04
C GLY A 51 -6.30 10.75 -4.24
N VAL A 52 -6.55 10.79 -2.93
CA VAL A 52 -6.41 9.64 -2.01
C VAL A 52 -7.79 9.25 -1.48
N ASP A 53 -8.12 7.97 -1.55
CA ASP A 53 -9.34 7.40 -0.96
C ASP A 53 -9.00 6.16 -0.13
N THR A 54 -9.81 5.88 0.89
CA THR A 54 -9.70 4.67 1.70
C THR A 54 -10.87 3.74 1.41
N ASP A 55 -10.59 2.62 0.76
CA ASP A 55 -11.57 1.56 0.53
C ASP A 55 -11.45 0.49 1.62
N GLY A 56 -12.59 0.06 2.17
CA GLY A 56 -12.68 -1.02 3.15
C GLY A 56 -12.86 -2.41 2.51
N ALA A 57 -13.10 -2.47 1.20
CA ALA A 57 -13.32 -3.70 0.48
C ALA A 57 -12.00 -4.39 0.13
N LEU A 58 -11.82 -5.59 0.69
CA LEU A 58 -10.74 -6.51 0.34
C LEU A 58 -10.91 -7.02 -1.10
N GLN A 59 -9.97 -6.70 -1.98
CA GLN A 59 -9.96 -7.24 -3.35
C GLN A 59 -9.04 -8.46 -3.49
N LEU A 60 -8.05 -8.58 -2.60
CA LEU A 60 -7.08 -9.67 -2.62
C LEU A 60 -7.31 -10.68 -1.48
N SER A 61 -6.90 -11.92 -1.74
CA SER A 61 -6.61 -12.90 -0.70
C SER A 61 -5.34 -12.48 0.06
N PRO A 62 -5.26 -12.77 1.37
CA PRO A 62 -4.03 -12.48 2.12
C PRO A 62 -2.85 -13.28 1.55
N PRO A 63 -1.64 -12.68 1.48
CA PRO A 63 -0.43 -13.43 1.15
C PRO A 63 -0.14 -14.54 2.17
N ASP A 64 0.62 -15.54 1.77
CA ASP A 64 0.99 -16.67 2.64
C ASP A 64 1.64 -16.18 3.94
N GLY A 65 1.12 -16.67 5.07
CA GLY A 65 1.58 -16.28 6.41
C GLY A 65 1.01 -14.94 6.92
N TYR A 66 0.10 -14.31 6.18
CA TYR A 66 -0.59 -13.09 6.60
C TYR A 66 -2.10 -13.29 6.72
N ARG A 67 -2.77 -12.40 7.46
CA ARG A 67 -4.22 -12.42 7.64
C ARG A 67 -4.86 -11.13 7.19
N ARG A 68 -6.17 -11.21 6.97
CA ARG A 68 -7.02 -10.03 6.85
C ARG A 68 -7.06 -9.28 8.18
N PRO A 69 -6.95 -7.94 8.19
CA PRO A 69 -7.10 -7.19 9.43
C PRO A 69 -8.54 -7.32 9.96
N ALA A 70 -8.71 -7.38 11.28
CA ALA A 70 -10.03 -7.59 11.89
C ALA A 70 -11.01 -6.44 11.59
N ALA A 71 -10.50 -5.23 11.36
CA ALA A 71 -11.27 -4.06 10.95
C ALA A 71 -11.48 -3.95 9.42
N GLY A 72 -11.17 -5.01 8.65
CA GLY A 72 -11.14 -5.02 7.18
C GLY A 72 -9.77 -4.65 6.60
N ALA A 73 -9.54 -4.90 5.30
CA ALA A 73 -8.40 -4.24 4.65
C ALA A 73 -8.68 -2.75 4.60
N VAL A 74 -7.61 -1.99 4.74
CA VAL A 74 -7.70 -0.58 4.50
C VAL A 74 -6.78 -0.30 3.35
N THR A 75 -7.40 -0.03 2.22
CA THR A 75 -6.73 0.16 0.97
C THR A 75 -6.51 1.65 0.76
N VAL A 76 -5.28 2.07 0.53
CA VAL A 76 -5.01 3.43 0.05
C VAL A 76 -5.11 3.41 -1.46
N ARG A 77 -6.12 4.10 -2.00
CA ARG A 77 -6.29 4.28 -3.44
C ARG A 77 -5.72 5.63 -3.87
N VAL A 78 -4.72 5.64 -4.73
CA VAL A 78 -4.25 6.84 -5.42
C VAL A 78 -4.89 6.87 -6.81
N VAL A 79 -5.72 7.88 -7.09
CA VAL A 79 -6.36 8.06 -8.40
C VAL A 79 -5.72 9.22 -9.12
N VAL A 80 -5.27 9.02 -10.36
CA VAL A 80 -4.73 10.10 -11.22
C VAL A 80 -5.64 10.34 -12.42
N GLN A 81 -5.95 11.61 -12.71
CA GLN A 81 -6.77 12.04 -13.85
C GLN A 81 -6.05 13.13 -14.66
N SER A 82 -5.95 12.97 -15.99
CA SER A 82 -5.43 14.00 -16.91
C SER A 82 -6.49 15.07 -17.20
N ARG A 83 -6.09 16.36 -17.22
CA ARG A 83 -6.99 17.48 -17.56
C ARG A 83 -7.15 17.72 -19.07
N THR A 84 -6.19 17.29 -19.87
CA THR A 84 -6.04 17.67 -21.29
C THR A 84 -6.38 16.55 -22.27
N SER A 85 -6.65 15.33 -21.78
CA SER A 85 -7.00 14.18 -22.60
C SER A 85 -8.21 13.43 -22.03
N THR A 86 -8.99 12.77 -22.90
CA THR A 86 -10.07 11.84 -22.48
C THR A 86 -9.50 10.82 -21.49
N ALA A 87 -10.09 10.83 -20.29
CA ALA A 87 -9.50 10.37 -19.03
C ALA A 87 -8.90 8.97 -19.08
N ALA A 88 -7.57 8.88 -19.06
CA ALA A 88 -6.90 7.72 -18.50
C ALA A 88 -6.91 7.88 -16.97
N ARG A 89 -7.60 6.97 -16.29
CA ARG A 89 -7.64 6.89 -14.82
C ARG A 89 -6.80 5.71 -14.39
N LEU A 90 -5.75 5.94 -13.63
CA LEU A 90 -5.01 4.85 -12.99
C LEU A 90 -5.27 4.89 -11.49
N GLY A 91 -5.70 3.75 -10.96
CA GLY A 91 -5.94 3.54 -9.53
C GLY A 91 -4.87 2.65 -8.95
N LEU A 92 -4.03 3.17 -8.06
CA LEU A 92 -3.08 2.36 -7.31
C LEU A 92 -3.68 2.01 -5.96
N ARG A 93 -3.77 0.72 -5.66
CA ARG A 93 -4.25 0.20 -4.37
C ARG A 93 -3.09 -0.39 -3.58
N VAL A 94 -3.05 -0.11 -2.29
CA VAL A 94 -2.07 -0.69 -1.37
C VAL A 94 -2.79 -1.22 -0.14
N THR A 95 -2.47 -2.46 0.24
CA THR A 95 -3.08 -3.13 1.39
C THR A 95 -2.03 -3.44 2.46
N VAL A 96 -2.39 -3.22 3.73
CA VAL A 96 -1.57 -3.54 4.91
C VAL A 96 -2.04 -4.88 5.49
N TRP A 97 -1.14 -5.85 5.54
CA TRP A 97 -1.38 -7.22 5.97
C TRP A 97 -0.66 -7.50 7.30
N PRO A 98 -1.39 -7.70 8.41
CA PRO A 98 -0.80 -8.22 9.63
C PRO A 98 -0.44 -9.71 9.47
N ALA A 99 0.66 -10.14 10.07
CA ALA A 99 1.05 -11.54 10.07
C ALA A 99 0.05 -12.45 10.81
N LEU A 100 -0.09 -13.69 10.33
CA LEU A 100 -0.69 -14.80 11.10
C LEU A 100 0.25 -15.27 12.21
N GLY A 101 1.56 -15.13 12.00
CA GLY A 101 2.62 -15.57 12.89
C GLY A 101 3.62 -16.50 12.19
N GLY A 102 4.64 -16.96 12.93
CA GLY A 102 5.77 -17.75 12.39
C GLY A 102 7.05 -16.93 12.20
N ALA A 103 8.21 -17.60 12.16
CA ALA A 103 9.53 -16.96 12.15
C ALA A 103 9.91 -16.33 10.79
N ASP A 104 9.27 -16.79 9.71
CA ASP A 104 9.67 -16.44 8.34
C ASP A 104 8.89 -15.26 7.73
N VAL A 105 8.00 -14.62 8.50
CA VAL A 105 7.18 -13.48 8.03
C VAL A 105 7.36 -12.26 8.94
N VAL A 106 7.44 -11.07 8.35
CA VAL A 106 7.54 -9.81 9.10
C VAL A 106 6.21 -9.44 9.76
N ASP A 107 6.20 -8.51 10.71
CA ASP A 107 5.00 -8.15 11.50
C ASP A 107 3.86 -7.58 10.68
N LEU A 108 4.19 -6.62 9.81
CA LEU A 108 3.25 -5.99 8.90
C LEU A 108 3.86 -5.99 7.50
N LEU A 109 3.07 -6.36 6.51
CA LEU A 109 3.45 -6.31 5.11
C LEU A 109 2.52 -5.36 4.35
N VAL A 110 3.09 -4.39 3.66
CA VAL A 110 2.38 -3.50 2.76
C VAL A 110 2.60 -4.01 1.34
N VAL A 111 1.53 -4.21 0.56
CA VAL A 111 1.60 -4.71 -0.83
C VAL A 111 0.78 -3.84 -1.76
N ARG A 112 1.35 -3.46 -2.91
CA ARG A 112 0.61 -2.86 -4.04
C ARG A 112 -0.20 -3.95 -4.75
N GLU A 113 -1.50 -3.71 -4.92
CA GLU A 113 -2.39 -4.59 -5.69
C GLU A 113 -2.19 -4.41 -7.21
N GLY A 114 -2.53 -5.44 -8.00
CA GLY A 114 -2.43 -5.42 -9.47
C GLY A 114 -1.05 -5.80 -10.03
N VAL A 115 -0.03 -5.95 -9.16
CA VAL A 115 1.32 -6.35 -9.59
C VAL A 115 1.47 -7.87 -9.52
N GLU A 116 0.82 -8.57 -10.45
CA GLU A 116 1.08 -9.99 -10.67
C GLU A 116 2.36 -10.15 -11.49
N SER A 117 3.50 -10.08 -10.82
CA SER A 117 4.77 -10.44 -11.46
C SER A 117 4.89 -11.97 -11.49
N MET A 118 4.87 -12.57 -12.68
CA MET A 118 5.10 -14.01 -12.90
C MET A 118 6.50 -14.50 -12.44
N GLU A 119 7.39 -13.59 -12.01
CA GLU A 119 8.76 -13.87 -11.56
C GLU A 119 9.02 -13.46 -10.10
N GLY A 120 7.97 -13.35 -9.27
CA GLY A 120 8.08 -12.93 -7.88
C GLY A 120 7.94 -11.42 -7.70
N PRO A 121 7.80 -10.93 -6.46
CA PRO A 121 7.41 -9.54 -6.21
C PRO A 121 8.47 -8.58 -6.77
N ALA A 122 8.11 -7.83 -7.81
CA ALA A 122 8.99 -6.82 -8.38
C ALA A 122 9.44 -5.81 -7.30
N GLU A 123 10.70 -5.39 -7.41
CA GLU A 123 11.35 -4.56 -6.42
C GLU A 123 10.60 -3.22 -6.24
N GLY A 124 10.23 -2.87 -5.00
CA GLY A 124 9.54 -1.62 -4.69
C GLY A 124 8.01 -1.69 -4.62
N HIS A 125 7.38 -2.85 -4.82
CA HIS A 125 5.91 -3.01 -4.66
C HIS A 125 5.47 -3.49 -3.27
N ARG A 126 6.44 -3.75 -2.39
CA ARG A 126 6.19 -4.15 -1.01
C ARG A 126 7.00 -3.31 -0.02
N LEU A 127 6.45 -3.14 1.17
CA LEU A 127 7.15 -2.57 2.32
C LEU A 127 6.92 -3.45 3.54
N GLU A 128 8.00 -4.03 4.06
CA GLU A 128 8.02 -4.85 5.26
C GLU A 128 8.24 -3.97 6.49
N VAL A 129 7.41 -4.10 7.51
CA VAL A 129 7.49 -3.26 8.72
C VAL A 129 7.49 -4.13 9.95
N ARG A 130 8.53 -3.98 10.77
CA ARG A 130 8.59 -4.63 12.08
C ARG A 130 7.81 -3.83 13.11
N ILE A 131 7.33 -4.51 14.13
CA ILE A 131 6.43 -3.92 15.11
C ILE A 131 7.13 -2.86 15.98
N ASP A 132 8.43 -3.04 16.23
CA ASP A 132 9.29 -2.09 16.96
C ASP A 132 9.51 -0.78 16.19
N GLU A 133 9.26 -0.76 14.88
CA GLU A 133 9.34 0.44 14.07
C GLU A 133 8.09 1.32 14.15
N ILE A 134 6.97 0.79 14.68
CA ILE A 134 5.65 1.44 14.67
C ILE A 134 4.99 1.57 16.05
N HIS A 135 5.38 0.73 17.00
CA HIS A 135 4.87 0.71 18.36
C HIS A 135 5.95 1.13 19.37
N PRO A 136 5.66 2.03 20.34
CA PRO A 136 4.38 2.69 20.59
C PRO A 136 4.08 3.85 19.63
N GLU A 137 5.06 4.33 18.87
CA GLU A 137 4.90 5.36 17.83
C GLU A 137 5.82 5.07 16.62
N PRO A 138 5.50 5.59 15.41
CA PRO A 138 6.32 5.36 14.22
C PRO A 138 7.69 6.02 14.31
N THR A 139 8.75 5.22 14.17
CA THR A 139 10.14 5.70 14.13
C THR A 139 10.40 6.61 12.92
N GLU A 140 11.38 7.52 13.04
CA GLU A 140 11.81 8.35 11.90
C GLU A 140 12.30 7.52 10.70
N ALA A 141 12.94 6.38 10.98
CA ALA A 141 13.38 5.45 9.95
C ALA A 141 12.20 4.89 9.15
N LEU A 142 11.14 4.45 9.84
CA LEU A 142 9.90 4.01 9.19
C LEU A 142 9.24 5.13 8.40
N GLN A 143 9.18 6.35 8.96
CA GLN A 143 8.60 7.49 8.27
C GLN A 143 9.31 7.81 6.94
N ARG A 144 10.66 7.72 6.91
CA ARG A 144 11.44 7.87 5.67
C ARG A 144 11.14 6.75 4.67
N ARG A 145 11.13 5.49 5.11
CA ARG A 145 10.82 4.34 4.24
C ARG A 145 9.41 4.42 3.65
N VAL A 146 8.42 4.86 4.44
CA VAL A 146 7.06 5.12 3.96
C VAL A 146 7.04 6.25 2.94
N ASN A 147 7.79 7.33 3.17
CA ASN A 147 7.93 8.40 2.19
C ASN A 147 8.49 7.90 0.85
N ASP A 148 9.58 7.13 0.89
CA ASP A 148 10.20 6.57 -0.31
C ASP A 148 9.30 5.56 -1.01
N PHE A 149 8.54 4.78 -0.25
CA PHE A 149 7.56 3.84 -0.80
C PHE A 149 6.44 4.57 -1.54
N VAL A 150 5.82 5.57 -0.90
CA VAL A 150 4.76 6.38 -1.51
C VAL A 150 5.25 7.13 -2.74
N ALA A 151 6.46 7.73 -2.67
CA ALA A 151 7.05 8.45 -3.79
C ALA A 151 7.24 7.56 -5.02
N ARG A 152 7.71 6.32 -4.80
CA ARG A 152 7.82 5.31 -5.86
C ARG A 152 6.47 4.92 -6.44
N GLN A 153 5.46 4.70 -5.60
CA GLN A 153 4.12 4.37 -6.07
C GLN A 153 3.54 5.50 -6.95
N VAL A 154 3.68 6.75 -6.53
CA VAL A 154 3.25 7.92 -7.31
C VAL A 154 4.02 8.01 -8.63
N ALA A 155 5.35 7.85 -8.61
CA ALA A 155 6.18 7.91 -9.81
C ALA A 155 5.83 6.82 -10.83
N LEU A 156 5.57 5.59 -10.36
CA LEU A 156 5.12 4.48 -11.21
C LEU A 156 3.78 4.81 -11.88
N VAL A 157 2.82 5.31 -11.10
CA VAL A 157 1.49 5.68 -11.62
C VAL A 157 1.58 6.78 -12.67
N VAL A 158 2.38 7.82 -12.42
CA VAL A 158 2.61 8.90 -13.37
C VAL A 158 3.28 8.38 -14.64
N SER A 159 4.23 7.45 -14.50
CA SER A 159 4.93 6.84 -15.65
C SER A 159 3.98 5.99 -16.49
N ASP A 160 3.18 5.12 -15.86
CA ASP A 160 2.18 4.27 -16.51
C ASP A 160 1.14 5.13 -17.25
N LEU A 161 0.69 6.22 -16.63
CA LEU A 161 -0.23 7.17 -17.24
C LEU A 161 0.38 7.90 -18.45
N ASN A 162 1.61 8.37 -18.33
CA ASN A 162 2.31 9.03 -19.43
C ASN A 162 2.47 8.08 -20.63
N ILE A 163 2.81 6.81 -20.38
CA ILE A 163 2.86 5.77 -21.42
C ILE A 163 1.47 5.57 -22.05
N ALA A 164 0.42 5.48 -21.25
CA ALA A 164 -0.94 5.30 -21.77
C ALA A 164 -1.38 6.49 -22.64
N MET A 165 -1.08 7.73 -22.22
CA MET A 165 -1.34 8.94 -22.98
C MET A 165 -0.55 8.97 -24.30
N GLN A 166 0.75 8.64 -24.26
CA GLN A 166 1.58 8.56 -25.47
C GLN A 166 1.07 7.51 -26.45
N ARG A 167 0.65 6.33 -25.95
CA ARG A 167 0.04 5.28 -26.78
C ARG A 167 -1.26 5.75 -27.43
N ARG A 168 -2.11 6.47 -26.69
CA ARG A 168 -3.37 7.02 -27.22
C ARG A 168 -3.14 8.12 -28.26
N LEU A 169 -2.15 8.98 -28.06
CA LEU A 169 -1.76 9.99 -29.04
C LEU A 169 -1.20 9.35 -30.33
N ALA A 170 -0.46 8.24 -30.19
CA ALA A 170 0.05 7.48 -31.32
C ALA A 170 -1.02 6.62 -32.02
N ASN A 171 -2.09 6.25 -31.32
CA ASN A 171 -3.18 5.43 -31.86
C ASN A 171 -4.55 5.85 -31.26
N PRO A 172 -5.24 6.82 -31.88
CA PRO A 172 -6.44 7.46 -31.31
C PRO A 172 -7.67 6.55 -31.20
N ASP A 173 -7.69 5.40 -31.88
CA ASP A 173 -8.75 4.38 -31.80
C ASP A 173 -8.58 3.40 -30.61
N TRP A 174 -7.56 3.60 -29.75
CA TRP A 174 -7.32 2.76 -28.58
C TRP A 174 -8.16 3.24 -27.37
N ASP A 175 -9.16 2.45 -26.99
CA ASP A 175 -10.15 2.79 -25.94
C ASP A 175 -9.66 2.60 -24.48
N GLY A 176 -8.35 2.50 -24.27
CA GLY A 176 -7.75 2.58 -22.93
C GLY A 176 -8.17 1.47 -21.96
N GLY A 177 -8.23 0.22 -22.42
CA GLY A 177 -8.56 -0.94 -21.59
C GLY A 177 -7.81 -0.92 -20.25
N GLU A 178 -8.53 -1.26 -19.17
CA GLU A 178 -8.04 -1.22 -17.79
C GLU A 178 -6.62 -1.81 -17.70
N LEU A 179 -5.66 -0.97 -17.35
CA LEU A 179 -4.32 -1.42 -16.99
C LEU A 179 -4.44 -1.96 -15.55
N GLY A 180 -4.46 -3.29 -15.46
CA GLY A 180 -4.50 -4.05 -14.20
C GLY A 180 -3.32 -3.75 -13.29
#